data_AF-A0A7S3IME0-F1
#
_entry.id   AF-A0A7S3IME0-F1
#
_cell.length_a   1.000
_cell.length_b   1.000
_cell.length_c   1.000
_cell.angle_alpha   90.00
_cell.angle_beta   90.00
_cell.angle_gamma   90.00
#
_symmetry.space_group_name_H-M   'P 1'
#
loop_
_entity.id
_entity.type
_entity.pdbx_description
1 polymer ?
#
loop_
_entity_poly.entity_id
_entity_poly.type
_entity_poly.pdbx_seq_one_letter_code
_entity_poly.pdbx_strand_id
1 'polypeptide(L)'
;MIRVGTAVYSPSNFFNHSCQPNAYSKFSGKKQFIIANQDIKAGEEVLISYINHGQPERFMRQKLLKENYFFKCECPRCKRQKIQDEESQPDLYEKRYFQLDQCPDSVQ
;
A
#
# COMPACT_ATOMS: atom_id res chain seq x y z
N MET A 1 6.41 12.48 -5.08
CA MET A 1 6.91 12.08 -6.42
C MET A 1 5.94 12.64 -7.45
N ILE A 2 6.43 13.32 -8.48
CA ILE A 2 5.59 13.89 -9.54
C ILE A 2 5.21 12.77 -10.52
N ARG A 3 3.91 12.62 -10.82
CA ARG A 3 3.43 11.66 -11.82
C ARG A 3 3.65 12.24 -13.21
N VAL A 4 4.50 11.58 -14.00
CA VAL A 4 4.85 12.03 -15.37
C VAL A 4 4.16 11.23 -16.48
N GLY A 5 3.53 10.10 -16.15
CA GLY A 5 2.83 9.24 -17.12
C GLY A 5 2.30 7.94 -16.51
N THR A 6 1.67 7.11 -17.35
CA THR A 6 1.17 5.77 -17.01
C THR A 6 1.61 4.78 -18.09
N ALA A 7 1.98 3.56 -17.71
CA ALA A 7 2.40 2.51 -18.65
C ALA A 7 2.03 1.13 -18.09
N VAL A 8 1.90 0.15 -18.99
CA VAL A 8 1.62 -1.25 -18.64
C VAL A 8 2.91 -2.05 -18.76
N TYR A 9 3.24 -2.80 -17.71
CA TYR A 9 4.43 -3.65 -17.67
C TYR A 9 3.99 -5.08 -17.36
N SER A 10 3.79 -5.90 -18.40
CA SER A 10 3.24 -7.26 -18.24
C SER A 10 4.00 -8.13 -17.23
N PRO A 11 5.35 -8.12 -17.14
CA PRO A 11 6.06 -8.89 -16.11
C PRO A 11 5.74 -8.44 -14.69
N SER A 12 5.39 -7.17 -14.50
CA SER A 12 5.12 -6.62 -13.17
C SER A 12 3.77 -7.03 -12.61
N ASN A 13 2.86 -7.53 -13.45
CA ASN A 13 1.53 -7.97 -13.05
C ASN A 13 1.56 -9.26 -12.19
N PHE A 14 2.69 -9.97 -12.14
CA PHE A 14 2.85 -11.18 -11.34
C PHE A 14 3.23 -10.91 -9.88
N PHE A 15 3.67 -9.70 -9.53
CA PHE A 15 4.09 -9.38 -8.16
C PHE A 15 2.89 -8.99 -7.31
N ASN A 16 2.61 -9.75 -6.26
CA ASN A 16 1.52 -9.45 -5.33
C ASN A 16 1.84 -8.29 -4.37
N HIS A 17 0.80 -7.83 -3.68
CA HIS A 17 0.90 -6.72 -2.75
C HIS A 17 1.31 -7.11 -1.34
N SER A 18 2.17 -6.32 -0.72
CA SER A 18 2.29 -6.23 0.74
C SER A 18 2.48 -4.78 1.20
N CYS A 19 1.87 -4.40 2.34
CA CYS A 19 2.13 -3.09 2.98
C CYS A 19 3.49 -3.05 3.70
N GLN A 20 4.18 -4.19 3.77
CA GLN A 20 5.57 -4.38 4.17
C GLN A 20 6.25 -5.28 3.12
N PRO A 21 6.56 -4.73 1.93
CA PRO A 21 7.06 -5.53 0.81
C PRO A 21 8.56 -5.80 0.92
N ASN A 22 9.01 -6.88 0.27
CA ASN A 22 10.41 -7.28 0.17
C ASN A 22 11.10 -6.79 -1.12
N ALA A 23 10.35 -6.13 -2.01
CA ALA A 23 10.87 -5.43 -3.18
C ALA A 23 10.12 -4.11 -3.44
N TYR A 24 10.73 -3.21 -4.20
CA TYR A 24 10.12 -1.95 -4.64
C TYR A 24 10.30 -1.72 -6.14
N SER A 25 9.37 -0.94 -6.71
CA SER A 25 9.42 -0.54 -8.12
C SER A 25 10.21 0.76 -8.27
N LYS A 26 11.22 0.76 -9.13
CA LYS A 26 11.98 1.94 -9.55
C LYS A 26 11.81 2.15 -11.05
N PHE A 27 11.59 3.40 -11.45
CA PHE A 27 11.48 3.77 -12.86
C PHE A 27 12.71 4.56 -13.30
N SER A 28 13.26 4.22 -14.47
CA SER A 28 14.27 5.01 -15.19
C SER A 28 13.78 5.24 -16.61
N GLY A 29 13.26 6.45 -16.86
CA GLY A 29 12.50 6.74 -18.07
C GLY A 29 11.31 5.78 -18.22
N LYS A 30 11.30 5.02 -19.32
CA LYS A 30 10.25 4.03 -19.65
C LYS A 30 10.55 2.61 -19.12
N LYS A 31 11.66 2.41 -18.40
CA LYS A 31 12.05 1.10 -17.86
C LYS A 31 11.62 0.99 -16.40
N GLN A 32 10.96 -0.12 -16.07
CA GLN A 32 10.65 -0.49 -14.68
C GLN A 32 11.67 -1.52 -14.19
N PHE A 33 12.16 -1.30 -12.96
CA PHE A 33 13.03 -2.21 -12.23
C PHE A 33 12.31 -2.62 -10.95
N ILE A 34 12.29 -3.93 -10.67
CA ILE A 34 11.87 -4.46 -9.37
C ILE A 34 13.14 -4.78 -8.61
N ILE A 35 13.34 -4.12 -7.47
CA ILE A 35 14.59 -4.17 -6.70
C ILE A 35 14.25 -4.68 -5.30
N ALA A 36 14.91 -5.76 -4.89
CA ALA A 36 14.80 -6.28 -3.53
C ALA A 36 15.32 -5.25 -2.51
N ASN A 37 14.62 -5.11 -1.38
CA ASN A 37 15.05 -4.24 -0.26
C ASN A 37 15.50 -5.04 0.98
N GLN A 38 15.48 -6.37 0.88
CA GLN A 38 15.92 -7.33 1.89
C GLN A 38 16.31 -8.64 1.18
N ASP A 39 16.94 -9.56 1.91
CA ASP A 39 17.23 -10.90 1.38
C ASP A 39 15.92 -11.66 1.12
N ILE A 40 15.83 -12.31 -0.04
CA ILE A 40 14.67 -13.11 -0.46
C ILE A 40 15.15 -14.55 -0.67
N LYS A 41 14.57 -15.49 0.06
CA LYS A 41 14.97 -16.90 -0.01
C LYS A 41 14.37 -17.59 -1.25
N ALA A 42 14.98 -18.69 -1.67
CA ALA A 42 14.40 -19.54 -2.72
C ALA A 42 12.99 -20.01 -2.30
N GLY A 43 12.01 -19.81 -3.18
CA GLY A 43 10.60 -20.12 -2.92
C GLY A 43 9.83 -19.05 -2.14
N GLU A 44 10.49 -17.98 -1.67
CA GLU A 44 9.81 -16.83 -1.08
C GLU A 44 9.17 -15.96 -2.18
N GLU A 45 7.95 -15.51 -1.95
CA GLU A 45 7.23 -14.66 -2.88
C GLU A 45 7.80 -13.24 -2.91
N VAL A 46 7.98 -12.69 -4.11
CA VAL A 46 8.37 -11.28 -4.30
C VAL A 46 7.12 -10.40 -4.24
N LEU A 47 7.08 -9.51 -3.25
CA LEU A 47 5.95 -8.64 -2.94
C LEU A 47 6.35 -7.18 -3.12
N ILE A 48 5.47 -6.39 -3.74
CA ILE A 48 5.63 -4.94 -3.92
C ILE A 48 4.49 -4.16 -3.25
N SER A 49 4.62 -2.83 -3.11
CA SER A 49 3.48 -2.00 -2.70
C SER A 49 2.74 -1.45 -3.91
N TYR A 50 1.42 -1.62 -3.95
CA TYR A 50 0.54 -1.04 -4.98
C TYR A 50 0.09 0.38 -4.62
N ILE A 51 0.24 0.74 -3.36
CA ILE A 51 -0.21 2.00 -2.77
C ILE A 51 0.99 2.74 -2.17
N ASN A 52 0.79 4.03 -1.89
CA ASN A 52 1.83 4.84 -1.28
C ASN A 52 2.22 4.30 0.12
N HIS A 53 3.51 4.00 0.30
CA HIS A 53 4.06 3.51 1.57
C HIS A 53 3.83 4.47 2.75
N GLY A 54 3.72 5.76 2.44
CA GLY A 54 3.53 6.83 3.42
C GLY A 54 2.17 6.85 4.10
N GLN A 55 1.19 6.02 3.68
CA GLN A 55 -0.13 5.91 4.31
C GLN A 55 -0.03 5.11 5.63
N PRO A 56 -0.05 5.76 6.83
CA PRO A 56 0.21 5.06 8.07
C PRO A 56 -1.00 4.22 8.54
N GLU A 57 -2.22 4.70 8.32
CA GLU A 57 -3.43 4.08 8.86
C GLU A 57 -3.85 2.84 8.06
N ARG A 58 -4.19 1.78 8.79
CA ARG A 58 -4.58 0.50 8.20
C ARG A 58 -5.82 0.62 7.32
N PHE A 59 -6.83 1.35 7.76
CA PHE A 59 -8.09 1.47 7.04
C PHE A 59 -7.94 2.13 5.67
N MET A 60 -7.14 3.20 5.55
CA MET A 60 -6.93 3.90 4.27
C MET A 60 -6.34 2.95 3.26
N ARG A 61 -5.34 2.17 3.69
CA ARG A 61 -4.74 1.13 2.84
C ARG A 61 -5.77 0.07 2.45
N GLN A 62 -6.61 -0.41 3.37
CA GLN A 62 -7.65 -1.39 3.04
C GLN A 62 -8.71 -0.84 2.09
N LYS A 63 -9.15 0.41 2.29
CA LYS A 63 -10.09 1.12 1.41
C LYS A 63 -9.53 1.22 0.00
N LEU A 64 -8.32 1.77 -0.15
CA LEU A 64 -7.63 1.89 -1.44
C LEU A 64 -7.43 0.55 -2.15
N LEU A 65 -7.06 -0.50 -1.42
CA LEU A 65 -6.84 -1.84 -2.00
C LEU A 65 -8.16 -2.51 -2.40
N LYS A 66 -9.22 -2.33 -1.61
CA LYS A 66 -10.55 -2.86 -1.94
C LYS A 66 -11.15 -2.16 -3.16
N GLU A 67 -11.04 -0.84 -3.23
CA GLU A 67 -11.62 -0.03 -4.31
C GLU A 67 -10.87 -0.19 -5.64
N ASN A 68 -9.54 -0.24 -5.62
CA ASN A 68 -8.73 -0.28 -6.85
C ASN A 68 -8.30 -1.69 -7.28
N TYR A 69 -8.21 -2.64 -6.35
CA TYR A 69 -7.64 -3.97 -6.59
C TYR A 69 -8.53 -5.11 -6.07
N PHE A 70 -9.69 -4.81 -5.48
CA PHE A 70 -10.72 -5.78 -5.10
C PHE A 70 -10.28 -6.90 -4.14
N PHE A 71 -9.30 -6.63 -3.27
CA PHE A 71 -8.88 -7.58 -2.24
C PHE A 71 -8.66 -6.91 -0.87
N LYS A 72 -8.62 -7.75 0.18
CA LYS A 72 -8.27 -7.35 1.54
C LYS A 72 -6.83 -7.75 1.85
N CYS A 73 -6.00 -6.82 2.29
CA CYS A 73 -4.59 -7.11 2.57
C CYS A 73 -4.42 -7.74 3.95
N GLU A 74 -3.77 -8.91 3.99
CA GLU A 74 -3.52 -9.67 5.23
C GLU A 74 -2.03 -9.77 5.59
N CYS A 75 -1.21 -8.86 5.05
CA CYS A 75 0.22 -8.82 5.35
C CYS A 75 0.50 -8.59 6.85
N PRO A 76 1.73 -8.90 7.34
CA PRO A 76 2.09 -8.75 8.75
C PRO A 76 1.80 -7.36 9.34
N ARG A 77 2.04 -6.28 8.57
CA ARG A 77 1.73 -4.90 8.99
C ARG A 77 0.22 -4.70 9.23
N CYS A 78 -0.62 -5.20 8.33
CA CYS A 78 -2.07 -5.10 8.45
C CYS A 78 -2.63 -6.00 9.57
N LYS A 79 -1.99 -7.13 9.86
CA LYS A 79 -2.36 -8.00 10.99
C LYS A 79 -2.04 -7.34 12.34
N ARG A 80 -0.82 -6.78 12.50
CA ARG A 80 -0.42 -6.10 13.74
C ARG A 80 -1.30 -4.89 14.08
N GLN A 81 -1.62 -4.06 13.09
CA GLN A 81 -2.44 -2.87 13.34
C GLN A 81 -3.91 -3.22 13.64
N LYS A 82 -4.45 -4.35 13.16
CA LYS A 82 -5.81 -4.77 13.50
C LYS A 82 -5.99 -4.97 15.01
N ILE A 83 -4.97 -5.54 15.66
CA ILE A 83 -4.95 -5.77 17.12
C ILE A 83 -4.95 -4.43 17.86
N GLN A 84 -4.14 -3.47 17.40
CA GLN A 84 -4.07 -2.13 17.99
C GLN A 84 -5.38 -1.36 17.83
N ASP A 85 -6.02 -1.46 16.66
CA ASP A 85 -7.32 -0.82 16.40
C ASP A 85 -8.39 -1.38 17.36
N GLU A 86 -8.39 -2.69 17.63
CA GLU A 86 -9.32 -3.37 18.56
C GLU A 86 -9.07 -3.01 20.04
N GLU A 87 -7.81 -2.73 20.42
CA GLU A 87 -7.44 -2.30 21.78
C GLU A 87 -7.66 -0.79 22.04
N SER A 88 -7.68 0.02 20.98
CA SER A 88 -7.90 1.47 21.06
C SER A 88 -9.39 1.84 21.15
N GLN A 89 -9.74 2.83 21.98
CA GLN A 89 -11.14 3.26 22.17
C GLN A 89 -11.84 3.58 20.82
N PRO A 90 -12.91 2.86 20.43
CA PRO A 90 -13.54 2.95 19.11
C PRO A 90 -14.04 4.35 18.72
N ASP A 91 -14.50 5.15 19.70
CA ASP A 91 -15.11 6.46 19.46
C ASP A 91 -14.12 7.55 19.01
N LEU A 92 -12.85 7.41 19.40
CA LEU A 92 -11.77 8.34 19.01
C LEU A 92 -11.22 8.03 17.62
N TYR A 93 -11.26 6.75 17.24
CA TYR A 93 -10.98 6.30 15.89
C TYR A 93 -11.95 7.02 14.97
N GLU A 94 -13.25 6.71 15.01
CA GLU A 94 -14.29 7.23 14.09
C GLU A 94 -14.30 8.75 13.88
N LYS A 95 -14.04 9.55 14.94
CA LYS A 95 -13.92 11.02 14.83
C LYS A 95 -12.76 11.48 13.96
N ARG A 96 -11.61 10.80 13.99
CA ARG A 96 -10.47 11.10 13.10
C ARG A 96 -10.80 10.77 11.64
N TYR A 97 -11.69 9.81 11.38
CA TYR A 97 -12.07 9.37 10.03
C TYR A 97 -12.91 10.44 9.36
N PHE A 98 -13.91 10.94 10.09
CA PHE A 98 -14.80 11.98 9.60
C PHE A 98 -14.05 13.29 9.29
N GLN A 99 -12.97 13.56 10.01
CA GLN A 99 -12.14 14.75 9.80
C GLN A 99 -11.13 14.61 8.65
N LEU A 100 -10.71 13.38 8.30
CA LEU A 100 -9.79 13.12 7.17
C LEU A 100 -10.52 13.06 5.81
N ASP A 101 -11.75 12.54 5.75
CA ASP A 101 -12.60 12.54 4.54
C ASP A 101 -13.17 13.94 4.20
N GLN A 102 -12.93 14.96 5.05
CA GLN A 102 -13.35 16.35 4.83
C GLN A 102 -12.27 17.25 4.23
N CYS A 103 -11.09 16.72 3.89
CA CYS A 103 -10.10 17.51 3.17
C CYS A 103 -10.55 17.61 1.69
N PRO A 104 -10.95 18.79 1.18
CA PRO A 104 -11.38 18.91 -0.20
C PRO A 104 -10.22 18.53 -1.13
N ASP A 105 -10.55 17.85 -2.23
CA ASP A 105 -9.68 17.55 -3.37
C ASP A 105 -9.19 18.83 -4.08
N SER A 106 -8.49 19.70 -3.36
CA SER A 106 -8.03 20.96 -3.91
C SER A 106 -6.88 21.55 -3.10
N VAL A 107 -5.65 21.09 -3.35
CA VAL A 107 -4.48 21.98 -3.40
C VAL A 107 -3.54 21.47 -4.50
N GLN A 108 -3.71 22.09 -5.67
CA GLN A 108 -2.76 22.31 -6.79
C GLN A 108 -2.13 21.10 -7.49
#